data_AF-A0A8B8J7K1-F1
#
_entry.id   AF-A0A8B8J7K1-F1
#
_cell.length_a   1.000
_cell.length_b   1.000
_cell.length_c   1.000
_cell.angle_alpha   90.00
_cell.angle_beta   90.00
_cell.angle_gamma   90.00
#
_symmetry.space_group_name_H-M   'P 1'
#
loop_
_entity.id
_entity.type
_entity.pdbx_description
1 polymer ?
#
loop_
_entity_poly.entity_id
_entity_poly.type
_entity_poly.pdbx_seq_one_letter_code
_entity_poly.pdbx_strand_id
1 'polypeptide(L)'
;MAAEGVEEKGRRTKVMVAIDESECSRYALEWALHHLAEPLASSLPLLLFTVQPFNTLGYIPAAAAGYGSAHALAAVPPAPGLIKSLQEHQRKIALSLLESAEDLCATKGVVTEKITEVGDPKEAICEAVEKFKINLLIMGSHGRGALQRLE
;
A
#
# COMPACT_ATOMS: atom_id res chain seq x y z
N MET A 1 9.31 -28.52 44.45
CA MET A 1 9.04 -27.12 44.07
C MET A 1 9.71 -26.88 42.74
N ALA A 2 8.96 -27.04 41.65
CA ALA A 2 9.41 -26.76 40.30
C ALA A 2 9.04 -25.31 39.98
N ALA A 3 10.02 -24.49 39.63
CA ALA A 3 9.78 -23.24 38.91
C ALA A 3 9.97 -23.58 37.43
N GLU A 4 8.86 -23.75 36.71
CA GLU A 4 8.87 -23.79 35.25
C GLU A 4 9.26 -22.39 34.75
N GLY A 5 10.43 -22.31 34.12
CA GLY A 5 10.78 -21.19 33.27
C GLY A 5 9.85 -21.20 32.08
N VAL A 6 8.96 -20.21 32.00
CA VAL A 6 8.15 -19.97 30.81
C VAL A 6 9.10 -19.45 29.73
N GLU A 7 9.49 -20.32 28.81
CA GLU A 7 10.10 -19.92 27.54
C GLU A 7 9.10 -18.99 26.82
N GLU A 8 9.47 -17.72 26.67
CA GLU A 8 8.74 -16.78 25.83
C GLU A 8 8.88 -17.26 24.38
N LYS A 9 7.92 -18.04 23.89
CA LYS A 9 7.83 -18.41 22.47
C LYS A 9 7.83 -17.10 21.65
N GLY A 10 8.95 -16.82 21.00
CA GLY A 10 9.16 -15.61 20.21
C GLY A 10 7.94 -15.32 19.32
N ARG A 11 7.27 -14.20 19.60
CA ARG A 11 6.08 -13.78 18.85
C ARG A 11 6.48 -13.57 17.40
N ARG A 12 5.95 -14.40 16.50
CA ARG A 12 6.15 -14.24 15.05
C ARG A 12 5.62 -12.86 14.64
N THR A 13 6.49 -11.99 14.17
CA THR A 13 6.16 -10.61 13.82
C THR A 13 5.76 -10.56 12.35
N LYS A 14 4.49 -10.26 12.08
CA LYS A 14 4.00 -9.99 10.73
C LYS A 14 4.34 -8.55 10.35
N VAL A 15 5.11 -8.39 9.29
CA VAL A 15 5.54 -7.08 8.79
C VAL A 15 4.89 -6.82 7.44
N MET A 16 4.43 -5.60 7.24
CA MET A 16 3.86 -5.13 5.97
C MET A 16 4.59 -3.85 5.53
N VAL A 17 4.90 -3.75 4.23
CA VAL A 17 5.42 -2.53 3.60
C VAL A 17 4.38 -2.01 2.62
N ALA A 18 3.97 -0.76 2.80
CA ALA A 18 3.11 -0.06 1.85
C ALA A 18 3.95 0.52 0.70
N ILE A 19 3.65 0.11 -0.53
CA ILE A 19 4.35 0.49 -1.76
C ILE A 19 3.40 1.27 -2.66
N ASP A 20 3.88 2.40 -3.17
CA ASP A 20 3.25 3.23 -4.19
C ASP A 20 4.29 3.64 -5.26
N GLU A 21 3.93 4.52 -6.18
CA GLU A 21 4.85 5.01 -7.22
C GLU A 21 5.90 6.03 -6.70
N SER A 22 5.93 6.31 -5.39
CA SER A 22 6.82 7.33 -4.82
C SER A 22 8.20 6.78 -4.47
N GLU A 23 9.23 7.62 -4.63
CA GLU A 23 10.58 7.32 -4.14
C GLU A 23 10.62 7.15 -2.61
N CYS A 24 9.69 7.79 -1.89
CA CYS A 24 9.62 7.66 -0.43
C CYS A 24 9.23 6.23 -0.01
N SER A 25 8.31 5.56 -0.71
CA SER A 25 7.93 4.18 -0.39
C SER A 25 9.03 3.19 -0.79
N ARG A 26 9.67 3.40 -1.96
CA ARG A 26 10.86 2.64 -2.37
C ARG A 26 11.98 2.75 -1.34
N TYR A 27 12.31 3.97 -0.90
CA TYR A 27 13.31 4.20 0.13
C TYR A 27 12.97 3.47 1.44
N ALA A 28 11.70 3.49 1.84
CA ALA A 28 11.25 2.78 3.05
C ALA A 28 11.45 1.26 2.95
N LEU A 29 11.21 0.67 1.77
CA LEU A 29 11.50 -0.74 1.50
C LEU A 29 13.00 -1.03 1.57
N GLU A 30 13.82 -0.25 0.86
CA GLU A 30 15.28 -0.41 0.87
C GLU A 30 15.85 -0.25 2.29
N TRP A 31 15.34 0.72 3.05
CA TRP A 31 15.69 0.91 4.46
C TRP A 31 15.32 -0.31 5.30
N ALA A 32 14.10 -0.85 5.13
CA ALA A 32 13.65 -2.03 5.85
C ALA A 32 14.52 -3.25 5.53
N LEU A 33 14.84 -3.46 4.26
CA LEU A 33 15.72 -4.55 3.83
C LEU A 33 17.15 -4.39 4.35
N HIS A 34 17.67 -3.16 4.45
CA HIS A 34 19.00 -2.92 4.98
C HIS A 34 19.12 -3.18 6.49
N HIS A 35 18.09 -2.81 7.26
CA HIS A 35 18.17 -2.81 8.73
C HIS A 35 17.44 -3.99 9.38
N LEU A 36 16.46 -4.58 8.69
CA LEU A 36 15.57 -5.62 9.22
C LEU A 36 15.65 -6.93 8.42
N ALA A 37 16.60 -7.08 7.50
CA ALA A 37 16.75 -8.29 6.68
C ALA A 37 16.80 -9.58 7.50
N GLU A 38 17.65 -9.68 8.53
CA GLU A 38 17.78 -10.91 9.33
C GLU A 38 16.48 -11.25 10.10
N PRO A 39 15.84 -10.30 10.81
CA PRO A 39 14.52 -10.52 11.40
C PRO A 39 13.45 -10.92 10.37
N LEU A 40 13.46 -10.32 9.18
CA LEU A 40 12.49 -10.58 8.12
C LEU A 40 12.68 -11.95 7.48
N ALA A 41 13.93 -12.34 7.19
CA ALA A 41 14.25 -13.64 6.61
C ALA A 41 13.97 -14.82 7.57
N SER A 42 14.03 -14.56 8.88
CA SER A 42 13.75 -15.56 9.92
C SER A 42 12.27 -15.63 10.32
N SER A 43 11.42 -14.76 9.78
CA SER A 43 10.00 -14.62 10.14
C SER A 43 9.06 -15.14 9.03
N LEU A 44 7.76 -14.90 9.22
CA LEU A 44 6.74 -15.01 8.18
C LEU A 44 7.09 -14.12 6.97
N PRO A 45 6.53 -14.43 5.78
CA PRO A 45 6.73 -13.61 4.59
C PRO A 45 6.45 -12.13 4.84
N LEU A 46 7.28 -11.27 4.26
CA LEU A 46 7.05 -9.82 4.24
C LEU A 46 5.87 -9.51 3.33
N LEU A 47 4.84 -8.85 3.86
CA LEU A 47 3.68 -8.46 3.05
C LEU A 47 3.99 -7.18 2.28
N LEU A 48 4.06 -7.27 0.96
CA LEU A 48 4.14 -6.13 0.05
C LEU A 48 2.73 -5.71 -0.32
N PHE A 49 2.34 -4.50 0.10
CA PHE A 49 0.96 -4.03 -0.03
C PHE A 49 0.90 -2.78 -0.92
N THR A 50 0.03 -2.77 -1.91
CA THR A 50 -0.25 -1.59 -2.73
C THR A 50 -1.76 -1.39 -2.89
N VAL A 51 -2.17 -0.14 -3.09
CA VAL A 51 -3.58 0.23 -3.27
C VAL A 51 -3.76 0.80 -4.66
N GLN A 52 -4.68 0.24 -5.42
CA GLN A 52 -5.15 0.83 -6.67
C GLN A 52 -6.17 1.91 -6.31
N PRO A 53 -5.87 3.20 -6.55
CA PRO A 53 -6.79 4.27 -6.21
C PRO A 53 -8.08 4.11 -7.02
N PHE A 54 -9.23 4.19 -6.33
CA PHE A 54 -10.51 4.18 -7.00
C PHE A 54 -10.69 5.49 -7.78
N ASN A 55 -10.64 5.44 -9.11
CA ASN A 55 -10.95 6.61 -9.93
C ASN A 55 -12.47 6.85 -9.95
N THR A 56 -12.92 7.89 -9.25
CA THR A 56 -14.31 8.39 -9.25
C THR A 56 -14.78 8.95 -10.59
N LEU A 57 -13.90 9.00 -11.62
CA LEU A 57 -14.24 9.41 -12.98
C LEU A 57 -15.38 8.58 -13.61
N GLY A 58 -15.66 7.38 -13.10
CA GLY A 58 -16.79 6.55 -13.54
C GLY A 58 -18.16 6.90 -12.95
N TYR A 59 -18.22 7.74 -11.91
CA TYR A 59 -19.47 8.05 -11.19
C TYR A 59 -19.43 9.47 -10.63
N ILE A 60 -19.60 10.47 -11.50
CA ILE A 60 -20.09 11.77 -11.07
C ILE A 60 -21.62 11.68 -11.16
N PRO A 61 -22.35 11.61 -10.03
CA PRO A 61 -23.81 11.72 -10.08
C PRO A 61 -24.14 13.06 -10.75
N ALA A 62 -25.10 13.08 -11.68
CA ALA A 62 -25.55 14.32 -12.31
C ALA A 62 -25.98 15.40 -11.28
N ALA A 63 -26.33 14.98 -10.05
CA ALA A 63 -26.66 15.86 -8.93
C ALA A 63 -25.46 16.61 -8.31
N ALA A 64 -24.22 16.15 -8.53
CA ALA A 64 -23.00 16.85 -8.08
C ALA A 64 -22.54 17.95 -9.05
N ALA A 65 -23.13 18.00 -10.26
CA ALA A 65 -22.97 19.12 -11.19
C ALA A 65 -23.89 20.28 -10.75
N GLY A 66 -23.58 20.86 -9.60
CA GLY A 66 -24.21 22.09 -9.14
C GLY A 66 -23.97 23.22 -10.14
N TYR A 67 -25.03 23.98 -10.44
CA TYR A 67 -24.97 25.21 -11.22
C TYR A 67 -23.98 26.19 -10.56
N GLY A 68 -22.78 26.38 -11.14
CA GLY A 68 -22.00 27.58 -10.83
C GLY A 68 -20.47 27.49 -10.79
N SER A 69 -19.83 26.32 -10.88
CA SER A 69 -18.37 26.30 -11.07
C SER A 69 -18.04 26.27 -12.56
N ALA A 70 -17.17 27.17 -13.00
CA ALA A 70 -16.65 27.26 -14.39
C ALA A 70 -15.80 26.04 -14.81
N HIS A 71 -15.92 24.92 -14.09
CA HIS A 71 -15.33 23.62 -14.39
C HIS A 71 -16.33 22.64 -15.02
N ALA A 72 -17.45 23.14 -15.57
CA ALA A 72 -18.41 22.37 -16.35
C ALA A 72 -17.88 22.00 -17.76
N LEU A 73 -16.62 21.58 -17.87
CA LEU A 73 -16.16 20.84 -19.03
C LEU A 73 -16.67 19.40 -18.89
N ALA A 74 -17.85 19.18 -19.48
CA ALA A 74 -18.37 17.89 -19.89
C ALA A 74 -18.56 16.84 -18.77
N ALA A 75 -19.77 16.79 -18.21
CA ALA A 75 -20.34 15.58 -17.61
C ALA A 75 -20.66 14.53 -18.70
N VAL A 76 -19.68 14.21 -19.55
CA VAL A 76 -19.74 13.06 -20.45
C VAL A 76 -19.23 11.87 -19.64
N PRO A 77 -20.06 10.84 -19.39
CA PRO A 77 -19.54 9.62 -18.79
C PRO A 77 -18.38 9.12 -19.67
N PRO A 78 -17.19 8.86 -19.11
CA PRO A 78 -16.07 8.38 -19.91
C PRO A 78 -16.52 7.15 -20.69
N ALA A 79 -16.16 7.08 -21.97
CA ALA A 79 -16.52 5.95 -22.82
C ALA A 79 -16.17 4.63 -22.08
N PRO A 80 -17.03 3.61 -22.09
CA PRO A 80 -16.78 2.36 -21.35
C PRO A 80 -15.40 1.74 -21.65
N GLY A 81 -14.89 1.95 -22.88
CA GLY A 81 -13.53 1.56 -23.26
C GLY A 81 -12.43 2.32 -22.51
N LEU A 82 -12.59 3.64 -22.31
CA LEU A 82 -11.63 4.47 -21.56
C LEU A 82 -11.56 4.04 -20.09
N ILE A 83 -12.71 3.78 -19.44
CA ILE A 83 -12.76 3.30 -18.05
C ILE A 83 -11.98 1.98 -17.91
N LYS A 84 -12.24 1.02 -18.80
CA LYS A 84 -11.54 -0.27 -18.81
C LYS A 84 -10.04 -0.11 -19.02
N SER A 85 -9.63 0.70 -19.99
CA SER A 85 -8.20 0.94 -20.24
C SER A 85 -7.48 1.59 -19.05
N LEU A 86 -8.14 2.52 -18.35
CA LEU A 86 -7.58 3.12 -17.14
C LEU A 86 -7.45 2.10 -16.00
N GLN A 87 -8.47 1.27 -15.77
CA GLN A 87 -8.42 0.21 -14.76
C GLN A 87 -7.33 -0.83 -15.07
N GLU A 88 -7.22 -1.26 -16.34
CA GLU A 88 -6.16 -2.18 -16.76
C GLU A 88 -4.77 -1.56 -16.59
N HIS A 89 -4.63 -0.27 -16.87
CA HIS A 89 -3.37 0.45 -16.68
C HIS A 89 -2.98 0.54 -15.20
N GLN A 90 -3.90 0.94 -14.32
CA GLN A 90 -3.68 0.97 -12.87
C GLN A 90 -3.31 -0.41 -12.32
N ARG A 91 -3.98 -1.47 -12.79
CA ARG A 91 -3.64 -2.85 -12.42
C ARG A 91 -2.22 -3.23 -12.84
N LYS A 92 -1.80 -2.84 -14.05
CA LYS A 92 -0.43 -3.09 -14.54
C LYS A 92 0.61 -2.36 -13.71
N ILE A 93 0.36 -1.10 -13.35
CA ILE A 93 1.24 -0.32 -12.48
C ILE A 93 1.39 -1.03 -11.12
N ALA A 94 0.28 -1.35 -10.46
CA ALA A 94 0.29 -2.02 -9.15
C ALA A 94 1.09 -3.34 -9.18
N LEU A 95 0.91 -4.15 -10.22
CA LEU A 95 1.68 -5.38 -10.38
C LEU A 95 3.18 -5.12 -10.59
N SER A 96 3.52 -4.16 -11.46
CA SER A 96 4.92 -3.82 -11.75
C SER A 96 5.65 -3.29 -10.50
N LEU A 97 4.96 -2.52 -9.65
CA LEU A 97 5.49 -2.04 -8.37
C LEU A 97 5.81 -3.20 -7.43
N LEU A 98 4.86 -4.13 -7.28
CA LEU A 98 5.03 -5.27 -6.38
C LEU A 98 6.08 -6.26 -6.89
N GLU A 99 6.18 -6.46 -8.21
CA GLU A 99 7.23 -7.29 -8.83
C GLU A 99 8.62 -6.67 -8.58
N SER A 100 8.78 -5.36 -8.83
CA SER A 100 10.04 -4.67 -8.56
C SER A 100 10.43 -4.72 -7.07
N ALA A 101 9.45 -4.59 -6.17
CA ALA A 101 9.67 -4.69 -4.73
C ALA A 101 10.04 -6.11 -4.28
N GLU A 102 9.39 -7.13 -4.86
CA GLU A 102 9.70 -8.55 -4.62
C GLU A 102 11.12 -8.89 -5.08
N ASP A 103 11.54 -8.42 -6.26
CA ASP A 103 12.90 -8.60 -6.76
C ASP A 103 13.94 -8.03 -5.79
N LEU A 104 13.71 -6.81 -5.27
CA LEU A 104 14.58 -6.21 -4.26
C LEU A 104 14.66 -7.07 -2.99
N CYS A 105 13.53 -7.59 -2.52
CA CYS A 105 13.48 -8.48 -1.35
C CYS A 105 14.24 -9.79 -1.60
N ALA A 106 14.08 -10.38 -2.78
CA ALA A 106 14.74 -11.61 -3.18
C ALA A 106 16.28 -11.45 -3.20
N THR A 107 16.80 -10.27 -3.59
CA THR A 107 18.26 -10.00 -3.52
C THR A 107 18.83 -10.08 -2.10
N LYS A 108 17.98 -9.97 -1.07
CA LYS A 108 18.32 -10.04 0.35
C LYS A 108 17.86 -11.34 1.01
N GLY A 109 17.32 -12.30 0.25
CA GLY A 109 16.82 -13.57 0.76
C GLY A 109 15.52 -13.45 1.57
N VAL A 110 14.77 -12.35 1.41
CA VAL A 110 13.49 -12.13 2.10
C VAL A 110 12.36 -12.69 1.25
N VAL A 111 11.58 -13.61 1.81
CA VAL A 111 10.36 -14.15 1.18
C VAL A 111 9.23 -13.15 1.32
N THR A 112 8.49 -12.91 0.24
CA THR A 112 7.42 -11.92 0.19
C THR A 112 6.06 -12.52 -0.18
N GLU A 113 4.99 -11.87 0.27
CA GLU A 113 3.62 -12.08 -0.20
C GLU A 113 3.08 -10.76 -0.77
N LYS A 114 2.52 -10.80 -1.98
CA LYS A 114 2.01 -9.62 -2.68
C LYS A 114 0.52 -9.47 -2.47
N ILE A 115 0.11 -8.29 -2.01
CA ILE A 115 -1.30 -7.96 -1.76
C ILE A 115 -1.63 -6.65 -2.49
N THR A 116 -2.79 -6.65 -3.15
CA THR A 116 -3.32 -5.46 -3.80
C THR A 116 -4.78 -5.29 -3.46
N GLU A 117 -5.16 -4.10 -3.03
CA GLU A 117 -6.56 -3.72 -2.75
C GLU A 117 -6.96 -2.53 -3.63
N VAL A 118 -8.26 -2.28 -3.78
CA VAL A 118 -8.81 -1.14 -4.53
C VAL A 118 -9.53 -0.24 -3.54
N GLY A 119 -9.26 1.07 -3.54
CA GLY A 119 -9.95 2.00 -2.65
C GLY A 119 -9.16 3.27 -2.35
N ASP A 120 -9.50 3.93 -1.25
CA ASP A 120 -8.68 5.00 -0.67
C ASP A 120 -7.44 4.39 0.01
N PRO A 121 -6.22 4.89 -0.28
CA PRO A 121 -5.01 4.34 0.32
C PRO A 121 -4.97 4.38 1.84
N LYS A 122 -5.52 5.42 2.49
CA LYS A 122 -5.47 5.56 3.95
C LYS A 122 -6.37 4.51 4.60
N GLU A 123 -7.59 4.33 4.07
CA GLU A 123 -8.54 3.34 4.56
C GLU A 123 -8.05 1.92 4.30
N ALA A 124 -7.67 1.61 3.06
CA ALA A 124 -7.25 0.27 2.65
C ALA A 124 -6.00 -0.21 3.41
N ILE A 125 -5.05 0.67 3.72
CA ILE A 125 -3.88 0.32 4.54
C ILE A 125 -4.31 -0.03 5.97
N CYS A 126 -5.18 0.77 6.60
CA CYS A 126 -5.67 0.50 7.94
C CYS A 126 -6.45 -0.83 8.00
N GLU A 127 -7.36 -1.05 7.05
CA GLU A 127 -8.12 -2.29 6.94
C GLU A 127 -7.21 -3.50 6.74
N ALA A 128 -6.19 -3.38 5.88
CA ALA A 128 -5.22 -4.45 5.66
C ALA A 128 -4.42 -4.77 6.95
N VAL A 129 -3.97 -3.76 7.69
CA VAL A 129 -3.28 -3.95 8.98
C VAL A 129 -4.15 -4.77 9.93
N GLU A 130 -5.44 -4.45 10.04
CA GLU A 130 -6.38 -5.16 10.91
C GLU A 130 -6.74 -6.57 10.40
N LYS A 131 -6.96 -6.71 9.10
CA LYS A 131 -7.32 -7.96 8.40
C LYS A 131 -6.20 -8.99 8.50
N PHE A 132 -4.97 -8.60 8.19
CA PHE A 132 -3.81 -9.49 8.18
C PHE A 132 -3.12 -9.62 9.55
N LYS A 133 -3.57 -8.85 10.55
CA LYS A 133 -3.02 -8.80 11.91
C LYS A 133 -1.53 -8.42 11.91
N ILE A 134 -1.22 -7.37 11.16
CA ILE A 134 0.14 -6.83 11.02
C ILE A 134 0.63 -6.31 12.37
N ASN A 135 1.89 -6.60 12.70
CA ASN A 135 2.54 -6.13 13.93
C ASN A 135 3.43 -4.91 13.69
N LEU A 136 3.98 -4.78 12.48
CA LEU A 136 4.77 -3.64 12.05
C LEU A 136 4.38 -3.22 10.63
N LEU A 137 3.91 -1.98 10.49
CA LEU A 137 3.69 -1.32 9.20
C LEU A 137 4.89 -0.43 8.90
N ILE A 138 5.44 -0.57 7.70
CA ILE A 138 6.50 0.29 7.16
C ILE A 138 5.92 1.04 5.96
N MET A 139 6.13 2.35 5.93
CA MET A 139 5.62 3.22 4.88
C MET A 139 6.55 4.42 4.66
N GLY A 140 6.57 4.91 3.42
CA GLY A 140 7.31 6.12 3.07
C GLY A 140 6.69 7.37 3.69
N SER A 141 7.50 8.21 4.31
CA SER A 141 7.06 9.54 4.73
C SER A 141 7.38 10.54 3.62
N HIS A 142 6.35 11.09 3.00
CA HIS A 142 6.49 12.34 2.28
C HIS A 142 6.68 13.42 3.35
N GLY A 143 7.83 14.09 3.40
CA GLY A 143 8.19 15.08 4.43
C GLY A 143 7.29 16.32 4.44
N ARG A 144 6.00 16.14 4.71
CA ARG A 144 5.01 17.21 4.84
C ARG A 144 5.29 17.92 6.17
N GLY A 145 5.82 19.13 6.08
CA GLY A 145 6.15 19.97 7.23
C GLY A 145 4.94 20.24 8.14
N ALA A 146 5.19 20.78 9.33
CA ALA A 146 4.17 20.99 10.37
C ALA A 146 2.89 21.71 9.88
N LEU A 147 2.99 22.62 8.91
CA LEU A 147 1.83 23.35 8.38
C LEU A 147 0.83 22.47 7.61
N GLN A 148 1.28 21.44 6.90
CA GLN A 148 0.40 20.63 6.06
C GLN A 148 -0.30 19.48 6.84
N ARG A 149 -0.01 19.37 8.15
CA ARG A 149 -0.68 18.43 9.07
C ARG A 149 -1.94 19.01 9.73
N LEU A 150 -2.21 20.29 9.53
CA LEU A 150 -3.35 21.01 10.11
C LEU A 150 -4.52 21.18 9.13
N GLU A 151 -4.42 20.66 7.91
CA GLU A 151 -5.47 20.69 6.88
C GLU A 151 -6.12 19.32 6.69
#